data_AF-R9JUZ6-F1
#
_entry.id   AF-R9JUZ6-F1
#
_cell.length_a   1.000
_cell.length_b   1.000
_cell.length_c   1.000
_cell.angle_alpha   90.00
_cell.angle_beta   90.00
_cell.angle_gamma   90.00
#
_symmetry.space_group_name_H-M   'P 1'
#
loop_
_entity.id
_entity.type
_entity.pdbx_description
1 polymer ?
#
loop_
_entity_poly.entity_id
_entity_poly.type
_entity_poly.pdbx_seq_one_letter_code
_entity_poly.pdbx_strand_id
1 'polypeptide(L)'
;MIKTLKTLFKQDREKFIVPKSVQAVIPLKTMWEDGIFLVGRNKYAKTFKFEDINYAVASREDKEAMFLEYSELLNALDSGATTKITINNRRLNKADFEQTILIPMAEDDLDKYRREYNKMLLDKATGANSTVQDKYVTVSVCKKNIEEARNYFARVGADLIGHFNRLGSKCTELDANDKLRIFHDFYRTGEETAFSFDMAQTMRKGHDFKDYICPDSFEFEKDYFKMGNRYGRVIFLREYAAYIKDSMVAELCELNRNMMLSVDVVPVPTDEAVREVENRLLGVETNITNWQRKQNQNNNFSAVIPYDLEQQRKESKEFLDDLTTRDQRMMFAVLTMVHTADTKEQLDNDTEALLTTARKHLCQFAVLKYQQMDGLNTALPFGVRKIDALRTLTTESLAVFIPFRVQEIYHKDGVYYGQNVISKNMIIANRRHLLNGNSFILGVSGAGKSFTAKEEMTNIILTDPNADVIVIDPEREVRQEVA
;
A
#
# COMPACT_ATOMS: atom_id res chain seq x y z
N MET A 1 22.84 17.26 11.48
CA MET A 1 21.39 17.00 11.38
C MET A 1 20.77 18.12 10.58
N ILE A 2 20.31 17.73 9.40
CA ILE A 2 19.65 18.55 8.38
C ILE A 2 18.46 19.33 9.00
N LYS A 3 18.25 20.57 8.57
CA LYS A 3 17.18 21.49 9.00
C LYS A 3 15.78 20.89 8.78
N THR A 4 15.58 20.13 7.71
CA THR A 4 14.32 19.41 7.41
C THR A 4 13.95 18.48 8.56
N LEU A 5 14.84 17.59 9.00
CA LEU A 5 14.58 16.70 10.15
C LEU A 5 14.42 17.45 11.47
N LYS A 6 15.22 18.49 11.72
CA LYS A 6 15.06 19.32 12.93
C LYS A 6 13.67 19.94 13.00
N THR A 7 13.17 20.44 11.87
CA THR A 7 11.84 21.06 11.76
C THR A 7 10.76 20.01 11.93
N LEU A 8 10.88 18.87 11.24
CA LEU A 8 9.95 17.76 11.35
C LEU A 8 9.85 17.23 12.78
N PHE A 9 10.96 16.92 13.45
CA PHE A 9 10.96 16.46 14.84
C PHE A 9 10.37 17.49 15.79
N LYS A 10 10.58 18.78 15.55
CA LYS A 10 9.94 19.84 16.36
C LYS A 10 8.42 19.86 16.15
N GLN A 11 7.95 19.64 14.93
CA GLN A 11 6.53 19.62 14.58
C GLN A 11 5.81 18.35 15.09
N ASP A 12 6.48 17.20 15.00
CA ASP A 12 5.98 15.90 15.46
C ASP A 12 6.10 15.72 16.98
N ARG A 13 6.81 16.63 17.68
CA ARG A 13 7.02 16.56 19.12
C ARG A 13 5.68 16.69 19.87
N GLU A 14 5.21 15.58 20.37
CA GLU A 14 4.08 15.50 21.28
C GLU A 14 4.54 14.97 22.64
N LYS A 15 3.83 15.34 23.71
CA LYS A 15 4.07 14.74 25.02
C LYS A 15 3.60 13.29 24.95
N PHE A 16 4.43 12.36 25.38
CA PHE A 16 3.98 10.98 25.59
C PHE A 16 2.94 10.97 26.71
N ILE A 17 1.77 10.41 26.41
CA ILE A 17 0.67 10.26 27.36
C ILE A 17 0.28 8.80 27.33
N VAL A 18 0.27 8.15 28.49
CA VAL A 18 -0.24 6.78 28.61
C VAL A 18 -1.73 6.80 28.26
N PRO A 19 -2.17 6.07 27.22
CA PRO A 19 -3.58 6.03 26.84
C PRO A 19 -4.42 5.52 28.01
N LYS A 20 -5.49 6.24 28.35
CA LYS A 20 -6.44 5.86 29.42
C LYS A 20 -7.69 5.16 28.89
N SER A 21 -7.82 5.09 27.56
CA SER A 21 -8.93 4.45 26.84
C SER A 21 -8.41 3.88 25.53
N VAL A 22 -9.18 2.96 24.93
CA VAL A 22 -8.88 2.39 23.62
C VAL A 22 -8.84 3.48 22.54
N GLN A 23 -9.79 4.41 22.59
CA GLN A 23 -9.88 5.57 21.67
C GLN A 23 -8.64 6.48 21.73
N ALA A 24 -7.97 6.55 22.88
CA ALA A 24 -6.79 7.39 23.05
C ALA A 24 -5.55 6.82 22.33
N VAL A 25 -5.56 5.54 21.95
CA VAL A 25 -4.52 4.92 21.12
C VAL A 25 -4.56 5.47 19.69
N ILE A 26 -5.76 5.80 19.18
CA ILE A 26 -5.99 6.26 17.81
C ILE A 26 -5.62 7.76 17.71
N PRO A 27 -4.63 8.15 16.89
CA PRO A 27 -4.02 9.49 16.87
C PRO A 27 -4.83 10.49 16.03
N LEU A 28 -6.16 10.36 16.01
CA LEU A 28 -7.08 11.28 15.35
C LEU A 28 -7.67 12.24 16.38
N LYS A 29 -7.84 13.52 16.05
CA LYS A 29 -8.42 14.51 16.98
C LYS A 29 -9.71 15.11 16.46
N THR A 30 -9.75 15.43 15.18
CA THR A 30 -10.90 16.05 14.52
C THR A 30 -10.94 15.58 13.09
N MET A 31 -12.14 15.47 12.53
CA MET A 31 -12.36 15.15 11.13
C MET A 31 -13.36 16.12 10.52
N TRP A 32 -13.27 16.30 9.21
CA TRP A 32 -14.19 17.09 8.41
C TRP A 32 -14.76 16.21 7.29
N GLU A 33 -15.97 16.53 6.82
CA GLU A 33 -16.69 15.76 5.79
C GLU A 33 -15.85 15.52 4.52
N ASP A 34 -15.02 16.50 4.15
CA ASP A 34 -14.11 16.46 3.00
C ASP A 34 -12.89 15.52 3.15
N GLY A 35 -12.89 14.68 4.19
CA GLY A 35 -11.85 13.66 4.43
C GLY A 35 -10.54 14.21 5.00
N ILE A 36 -10.48 15.48 5.39
CA ILE A 36 -9.35 16.05 6.13
C ILE A 36 -9.44 15.64 7.60
N PHE A 37 -8.32 15.23 8.19
CA PHE A 37 -8.23 14.88 9.61
C PHE A 37 -7.14 15.70 10.30
N LEU A 38 -7.41 16.17 11.50
CA LEU A 38 -6.40 16.74 12.41
C LEU A 38 -5.79 15.59 13.21
N VAL A 39 -4.49 15.36 13.00
CA VAL A 39 -3.78 14.18 13.53
C VAL A 39 -2.62 14.54 14.47
N GLY A 40 -2.38 15.83 14.66
CA GLY A 40 -1.37 16.36 15.57
C GLY A 40 -1.84 17.65 16.22
N ARG A 41 -0.93 18.50 16.69
CA ARG A 41 -1.32 19.82 17.22
C ARG A 41 -1.90 20.73 16.12
N ASN A 42 -1.15 20.86 15.02
CA ASN A 42 -1.49 21.67 13.85
C ASN A 42 -1.20 20.88 12.56
N LYS A 43 -1.22 19.55 12.63
CA LYS A 43 -0.89 18.64 11.52
C LYS A 43 -2.19 18.07 10.98
N TYR A 44 -2.45 18.36 9.72
CA TYR A 44 -3.62 17.89 8.98
C TYR A 44 -3.20 16.80 8.02
N ALA A 45 -4.07 15.85 7.73
CA ALA A 45 -3.83 14.76 6.79
C ALA A 45 -5.03 14.54 5.88
N LYS A 46 -4.77 14.32 4.59
CA LYS A 46 -5.77 13.90 3.60
C LYS A 46 -5.28 12.64 2.89
N THR A 47 -6.21 11.74 2.58
CA THR A 47 -5.92 10.43 2.01
C THR A 47 -6.63 10.27 0.67
N PHE A 48 -5.94 9.64 -0.27
CA PHE A 48 -6.43 9.32 -1.60
C PHE A 48 -6.26 7.82 -1.81
N LYS A 49 -7.20 7.19 -2.50
CA LYS A 49 -7.12 5.80 -2.93
C LYS A 49 -6.71 5.75 -4.39
N PHE A 50 -5.78 4.86 -4.72
CA PHE A 50 -5.37 4.63 -6.10
C PHE A 50 -5.46 3.16 -6.49
N GLU A 51 -5.78 2.91 -7.76
CA GLU A 51 -5.95 1.55 -8.31
C GLU A 51 -4.60 0.93 -8.69
N ASP A 52 -4.51 -0.40 -8.64
CA ASP A 52 -3.33 -1.11 -9.12
C ASP A 52 -3.21 -1.03 -10.65
N ILE A 53 -1.98 -1.24 -11.15
CA ILE A 53 -1.68 -1.34 -12.59
C ILE A 53 -0.98 -2.67 -12.86
N ASN A 54 -0.96 -3.08 -14.12
CA ASN A 54 -0.35 -4.33 -14.57
C ASN A 54 1.18 -4.24 -14.66
N TYR A 55 1.84 -4.00 -13.53
CA TYR A 55 3.30 -3.89 -13.45
C TYR A 55 4.00 -5.23 -13.65
N ALA A 56 3.56 -6.30 -12.99
CA ALA A 56 4.28 -7.57 -12.95
C ALA A 56 4.40 -8.26 -14.33
N VAL A 57 3.34 -8.16 -15.17
CA VAL A 57 3.27 -8.72 -16.54
C VAL A 57 3.78 -7.79 -17.63
N ALA A 58 4.07 -6.53 -17.30
CA ALA A 58 4.55 -5.58 -18.28
C ALA A 58 5.91 -6.00 -18.87
N SER A 59 6.15 -5.57 -20.11
CA SER A 59 7.45 -5.74 -20.76
C SER A 59 8.54 -5.01 -19.97
N ARG A 60 9.81 -5.32 -20.24
CA ARG A 60 10.91 -4.62 -19.57
C ARG A 60 10.91 -3.12 -19.87
N GLU A 61 10.64 -2.75 -21.12
CA GLU A 61 10.57 -1.35 -21.56
C GLU A 61 9.42 -0.62 -20.85
N ASP A 62 8.25 -1.24 -20.76
CA ASP A 62 7.10 -0.67 -20.04
C ASP A 62 7.36 -0.55 -18.53
N LYS A 63 8.05 -1.53 -17.92
CA LYS A 63 8.47 -1.46 -16.51
C LYS A 63 9.42 -0.30 -16.27
N GLU A 64 10.41 -0.11 -17.13
CA GLU A 64 11.34 1.02 -17.06
C GLU A 64 10.58 2.36 -17.19
N ALA A 65 9.63 2.47 -18.13
CA ALA A 65 8.78 3.66 -18.28
C ALA A 65 7.90 3.94 -17.05
N MET A 66 7.22 2.92 -16.50
CA MET A 66 6.41 3.04 -15.28
C MET A 66 7.26 3.42 -14.07
N PHE A 67 8.47 2.87 -13.96
CA PHE A 67 9.42 3.19 -12.89
C PHE A 67 9.88 4.64 -12.95
N LEU A 68 10.17 5.17 -14.15
CA LEU A 68 10.52 6.57 -14.35
C LEU A 68 9.35 7.50 -14.00
N GLU A 69 8.13 7.21 -14.45
CA GLU A 69 6.95 8.03 -14.10
C GLU A 69 6.64 7.98 -12.59
N TYR A 70 6.87 6.84 -11.93
CA TYR A 70 6.75 6.76 -10.48
C TYR A 70 7.86 7.56 -9.77
N SER A 71 9.06 7.59 -10.33
CA SER A 71 10.15 8.45 -9.82
C SER A 71 9.81 9.93 -9.94
N GLU A 72 9.16 10.35 -11.03
CA GLU A 72 8.64 11.72 -11.19
C GLU A 72 7.57 12.05 -10.14
N LEU A 73 6.67 11.11 -9.83
CA LEU A 73 5.70 11.27 -8.73
C LEU A 73 6.42 11.50 -7.39
N LEU A 74 7.44 10.70 -7.08
CA LEU A 74 8.23 10.85 -5.85
C LEU A 74 8.97 12.19 -5.83
N ASN A 75 9.50 12.63 -6.97
CA ASN A 75 10.15 13.94 -7.12
C ASN A 75 9.16 15.10 -6.94
N ALA A 76 7.89 14.94 -7.30
CA ALA A 76 6.85 15.97 -7.13
C ALA A 76 6.42 16.16 -5.66
N LEU A 77 6.79 15.25 -4.75
CA LEU A 77 6.42 15.35 -3.34
C LEU A 77 7.00 16.62 -2.69
N ASP A 78 6.15 17.33 -1.94
CA ASP A 78 6.48 18.58 -1.28
C ASP A 78 7.39 18.36 -0.05
N SER A 79 8.56 19.01 -0.02
CA SER A 79 9.52 18.97 1.09
C SER A 79 8.97 19.51 2.42
N GLY A 80 7.87 20.27 2.40
CA GLY A 80 7.19 20.77 3.60
C GLY A 80 6.17 19.80 4.21
N ALA A 81 5.96 18.64 3.60
CA ALA A 81 4.96 17.65 4.01
C ALA A 81 5.58 16.26 4.22
N THR A 82 4.80 15.39 4.85
CA THR A 82 5.08 13.95 4.92
C THR A 82 4.06 13.24 4.05
N THR A 83 4.53 12.42 3.12
CA THR A 83 3.68 11.60 2.27
C THR A 83 3.86 10.14 2.63
N LYS A 84 2.77 9.41 2.81
CA LYS A 84 2.77 7.99 3.09
C LYS A 84 2.10 7.24 1.96
N ILE A 85 2.76 6.21 1.46
CA ILE A 85 2.15 5.23 0.56
C ILE A 85 1.85 3.99 1.38
N THR A 86 0.60 3.54 1.39
CA THR A 86 0.12 2.41 2.19
C THR A 86 -0.49 1.35 1.27
N ILE A 87 -0.06 0.10 1.42
CA ILE A 87 -0.68 -1.08 0.83
C ILE A 87 -1.38 -1.83 1.95
N ASN A 88 -2.69 -2.01 1.82
CA ASN A 88 -3.55 -2.70 2.76
C ASN A 88 -4.01 -4.02 2.16
N ASN A 89 -3.45 -5.12 2.66
CA ASN A 89 -3.90 -6.46 2.36
C ASN A 89 -5.04 -6.82 3.30
N ARG A 90 -6.21 -7.08 2.72
CA ARG A 90 -7.40 -7.54 3.44
C ARG A 90 -7.81 -8.91 2.91
N ARG A 91 -8.13 -9.82 3.80
CA ARG A 91 -8.80 -11.07 3.41
C ARG A 91 -10.24 -10.77 3.01
N LEU A 92 -10.66 -11.32 1.87
CA LEU A 92 -12.04 -11.27 1.42
C LEU A 92 -12.92 -11.95 2.47
N ASN A 93 -13.91 -11.23 2.98
CA ASN A 93 -14.90 -11.78 3.89
C ASN A 93 -15.76 -12.81 3.13
N LYS A 94 -15.85 -14.04 3.63
CA LYS A 94 -16.62 -15.10 2.98
C LYS A 94 -18.10 -14.76 2.88
N ALA A 95 -18.66 -14.06 3.86
CA ALA A 95 -20.07 -13.67 3.84
C ALA A 95 -20.35 -12.63 2.74
N ASP A 96 -19.48 -11.62 2.61
CA ASP A 96 -19.58 -10.63 1.53
C ASP A 96 -19.40 -11.27 0.16
N PHE A 97 -18.44 -12.20 0.07
CA PHE A 97 -18.18 -13.00 -1.11
C PHE A 97 -19.43 -13.81 -1.53
N GLU A 98 -20.06 -14.51 -0.58
CA GLU A 98 -21.26 -15.30 -0.82
C GLU A 98 -22.44 -14.44 -1.29
N GLN A 99 -22.61 -13.24 -0.72
CA GLN A 99 -23.73 -12.36 -1.08
C GLN A 99 -23.58 -11.69 -2.45
N THR A 100 -22.36 -11.41 -2.89
CA THR A 100 -22.13 -10.60 -4.10
C THR A 100 -21.80 -11.40 -5.35
N ILE A 101 -21.31 -12.64 -5.22
CA ILE A 101 -20.81 -13.42 -6.36
C ILE A 101 -21.65 -14.66 -6.64
N LEU A 102 -22.32 -15.23 -5.62
CA LEU A 102 -23.17 -16.39 -5.85
C LEU A 102 -24.42 -16.01 -6.63
N ILE A 103 -24.79 -16.87 -7.57
CA ILE A 103 -26.00 -16.71 -8.35
C ILE A 103 -27.20 -16.97 -7.42
N PRO A 104 -28.15 -16.03 -7.29
CA PRO A 104 -29.33 -16.21 -6.46
C PRO A 104 -30.20 -17.35 -6.99
N MET A 105 -30.80 -18.13 -6.09
CA MET A 105 -31.78 -19.16 -6.46
C MET A 105 -33.07 -18.47 -6.91
N ALA A 106 -33.69 -18.99 -7.98
CA ALA A 106 -34.91 -18.43 -8.57
C ALA A 106 -36.13 -19.34 -8.38
N GLU A 107 -35.97 -20.47 -7.69
CA GLU A 107 -37.01 -21.49 -7.48
C GLU A 107 -37.58 -22.04 -8.80
N ASP A 108 -36.73 -22.12 -9.83
CA ASP A 108 -37.05 -22.66 -11.16
C ASP A 108 -36.30 -23.99 -11.43
N ASP A 109 -36.52 -24.58 -12.61
CA ASP A 109 -35.85 -25.83 -13.03
C ASP A 109 -34.33 -25.68 -13.27
N LEU A 110 -33.82 -24.44 -13.32
CA LEU A 110 -32.41 -24.13 -13.52
C LEU A 110 -31.63 -24.07 -12.19
N ASP A 111 -32.31 -24.05 -11.04
CA ASP A 111 -31.66 -24.02 -9.72
C ASP A 111 -30.70 -25.18 -9.48
N LYS A 112 -30.93 -26.35 -10.11
CA LYS A 112 -29.98 -27.47 -10.06
C LYS A 112 -28.60 -27.07 -10.63
N TYR A 113 -28.59 -26.28 -11.71
CA TYR A 113 -27.37 -25.77 -12.34
C TYR A 113 -26.80 -24.60 -11.53
N ARG A 114 -27.64 -23.71 -10.99
CA ARG A 114 -27.17 -22.64 -10.09
C ARG A 114 -26.45 -23.19 -8.87
N ARG A 115 -26.96 -24.28 -8.26
CA ARG A 115 -26.29 -24.96 -7.14
C ARG A 115 -24.93 -25.53 -7.52
N GLU A 116 -24.84 -26.19 -8.66
CA GLU A 116 -23.57 -26.74 -9.17
C GLU A 116 -22.56 -25.62 -9.48
N TYR A 117 -23.02 -24.57 -10.15
CA TYR A 117 -22.18 -23.42 -10.49
C TYR A 117 -21.68 -22.69 -9.25
N ASN A 118 -22.56 -22.42 -8.28
CA ASN A 118 -22.19 -21.80 -7.01
C ASN A 118 -21.18 -22.65 -6.22
N LYS A 119 -21.30 -23.99 -6.25
CA LYS A 119 -20.30 -24.87 -5.65
C LYS A 119 -18.94 -24.70 -6.32
N MET A 120 -18.90 -24.63 -7.65
CA MET A 120 -17.66 -24.42 -8.41
C MET A 120 -17.04 -23.04 -8.10
N LEU A 121 -17.85 -21.97 -8.01
CA LEU A 121 -17.37 -20.64 -7.58
C LEU A 121 -16.77 -20.66 -6.17
N LEU A 122 -17.41 -21.34 -5.22
CA LEU A 122 -16.91 -21.50 -3.85
C LEU A 122 -15.57 -22.26 -3.81
N ASP A 123 -15.45 -23.34 -4.59
CA ASP A 123 -14.20 -24.10 -4.69
C ASP A 123 -13.07 -23.23 -5.27
N LYS A 124 -13.36 -22.41 -6.28
CA LYS A 124 -12.38 -21.46 -6.86
C LYS A 124 -11.99 -20.34 -5.90
N ALA A 125 -12.93 -19.85 -5.10
CA ALA A 125 -12.69 -18.81 -4.11
C ALA A 125 -11.86 -19.28 -2.91
N THR A 126 -12.12 -20.52 -2.45
CA THR A 126 -11.41 -21.13 -1.33
C THR A 126 -10.00 -21.60 -1.70
N GLY A 127 -9.76 -21.97 -2.96
CA GLY A 127 -8.42 -22.29 -3.47
C GLY A 127 -7.59 -21.08 -3.94
N ALA A 128 -8.22 -19.91 -4.11
CA ALA A 128 -7.55 -18.67 -4.50
C ALA A 128 -6.85 -17.99 -3.31
N ASN A 129 -5.83 -17.18 -3.59
CA ASN A 129 -5.34 -16.18 -2.63
C ASN A 129 -6.44 -15.14 -2.42
N SER A 130 -7.36 -15.37 -1.47
CA SER A 130 -8.50 -14.47 -1.20
C SER A 130 -8.07 -13.16 -0.51
N THR A 131 -6.99 -12.53 -0.97
CA THR A 131 -6.50 -11.24 -0.46
C THR A 131 -6.79 -10.15 -1.49
N VAL A 132 -7.48 -9.12 -1.06
CA VAL A 132 -7.68 -7.86 -1.80
C VAL A 132 -6.63 -6.87 -1.32
N GLN A 133 -6.01 -6.16 -2.25
CA GLN A 133 -5.05 -5.10 -1.94
C GLN A 133 -5.66 -3.74 -2.26
N ASP A 134 -5.88 -2.94 -1.23
CA ASP A 134 -6.20 -1.53 -1.39
C ASP A 134 -4.95 -0.68 -1.20
N LYS A 135 -4.80 0.38 -1.99
CA LYS A 135 -3.62 1.25 -1.96
C LYS A 135 -4.01 2.69 -1.73
N TYR A 136 -3.25 3.35 -0.88
CA TYR A 136 -3.54 4.70 -0.44
C TYR A 136 -2.29 5.57 -0.46
N VAL A 137 -2.47 6.85 -0.78
CA VAL A 137 -1.49 7.89 -0.52
C VAL A 137 -2.08 8.86 0.51
N THR A 138 -1.36 9.09 1.61
CA THR A 138 -1.76 10.02 2.66
C THR A 138 -0.74 11.14 2.78
N VAL A 139 -1.16 12.37 2.52
CA VAL A 139 -0.31 13.56 2.65
C VAL A 139 -0.63 14.27 3.95
N SER A 140 0.39 14.66 4.69
CA SER A 140 0.27 15.31 5.99
C SER A 140 1.12 16.56 6.07
N VAL A 141 0.54 17.67 6.52
CA VAL A 141 1.21 18.98 6.54
C VAL A 141 0.84 19.78 7.79
N CYS A 142 1.78 20.59 8.28
CA CYS A 142 1.50 21.54 9.35
C CYS A 142 0.96 22.87 8.79
N LYS A 143 -0.26 23.26 9.19
CA LYS A 143 -0.92 24.52 8.79
C LYS A 143 -1.55 25.21 9.99
N LYS A 144 -1.86 26.50 9.88
CA LYS A 144 -2.41 27.26 11.02
C LYS A 144 -3.86 26.90 11.31
N ASN A 145 -4.63 26.63 10.26
CA ASN A 145 -6.06 26.34 10.33
C ASN A 145 -6.48 25.39 9.20
N ILE A 146 -7.73 24.95 9.25
CA ILE A 146 -8.32 24.01 8.28
C ILE A 146 -8.44 24.63 6.88
N GLU A 147 -8.67 25.93 6.74
CA GLU A 147 -8.83 26.58 5.42
C GLU A 147 -7.51 26.59 4.65
N GLU A 148 -6.40 26.93 5.31
CA GLU A 148 -5.05 26.82 4.74
C GLU A 148 -4.71 25.37 4.36
N ALA A 149 -5.13 24.40 5.17
CA ALA A 149 -4.94 22.98 4.89
C ALA A 149 -5.76 22.54 3.68
N ARG A 150 -7.02 22.96 3.56
CA ARG A 150 -7.89 22.64 2.43
C ARG A 150 -7.34 23.20 1.12
N ASN A 151 -6.91 24.45 1.11
CA ASN A 151 -6.27 25.06 -0.07
C ASN A 151 -5.00 24.32 -0.49
N TYR A 152 -4.21 23.90 0.50
CA TYR A 152 -3.02 23.10 0.25
C TYR A 152 -3.35 21.74 -0.37
N PHE A 153 -4.29 21.00 0.21
CA PHE A 153 -4.67 19.66 -0.25
C PHE A 153 -5.39 19.68 -1.60
N ALA A 154 -6.15 20.73 -1.92
CA ALA A 154 -6.75 20.88 -3.25
C ALA A 154 -5.68 20.96 -4.35
N ARG A 155 -4.61 21.74 -4.11
CA ARG A 155 -3.49 21.88 -5.05
C ARG A 155 -2.68 20.60 -5.16
N VAL A 156 -2.24 20.04 -4.02
CA VAL A 156 -1.40 18.83 -4.01
C VAL A 156 -2.18 17.61 -4.47
N GLY A 157 -3.47 17.52 -4.14
CA GLY A 157 -4.35 16.45 -4.59
C GLY A 157 -4.50 16.41 -6.11
N ALA A 158 -4.74 17.57 -6.74
CA ALA A 158 -4.84 17.65 -8.20
C ALA A 158 -3.55 17.19 -8.91
N ASP A 159 -2.39 17.56 -8.36
CA ASP A 159 -1.09 17.17 -8.90
C ASP A 159 -0.82 15.67 -8.73
N LEU A 160 -1.06 15.13 -7.53
CA LEU A 160 -0.96 13.68 -7.25
C LEU A 160 -1.87 12.86 -8.16
N ILE A 161 -3.13 13.27 -8.31
CA ILE A 161 -4.08 12.60 -9.22
C ILE A 161 -3.55 12.63 -10.66
N GLY A 162 -2.95 13.75 -11.10
CA GLY A 162 -2.30 13.86 -12.40
C GLY A 162 -1.17 12.85 -12.60
N HIS A 163 -0.26 12.71 -11.64
CA HIS A 163 0.83 11.73 -11.69
C HIS A 163 0.33 10.27 -11.72
N PHE A 164 -0.64 9.91 -10.86
CA PHE A 164 -1.22 8.56 -10.89
C PHE A 164 -1.94 8.27 -12.22
N ASN A 165 -2.66 9.24 -12.77
CA ASN A 165 -3.33 9.07 -14.07
C ASN A 165 -2.32 8.84 -15.21
N ARG A 166 -1.14 9.49 -15.18
CA ARG A 166 -0.06 9.23 -16.16
C ARG A 166 0.53 7.81 -16.04
N LEU A 167 0.57 7.27 -14.82
CA LEU A 167 0.90 5.85 -14.57
C LEU A 167 -0.21 4.88 -15.03
N GLY A 168 -1.37 5.37 -15.47
CA GLY A 168 -2.54 4.55 -15.76
C GLY A 168 -3.28 4.06 -14.51
N SER A 169 -2.96 4.64 -13.34
CA SER A 169 -3.61 4.35 -12.06
C SER A 169 -4.67 5.40 -11.76
N LYS A 170 -5.93 4.99 -11.63
CA LYS A 170 -6.99 5.91 -11.21
C LYS A 170 -6.81 6.27 -9.74
N CYS A 171 -6.69 7.56 -9.45
CA CYS A 171 -6.57 8.09 -8.08
C CYS A 171 -7.76 8.96 -7.71
N THR A 172 -8.31 8.77 -6.52
CA THR A 172 -9.52 9.44 -6.03
C THR A 172 -9.35 9.89 -4.58
N GLU A 173 -9.90 11.05 -4.24
CA GLU A 173 -9.90 11.54 -2.86
C GLU A 173 -10.87 10.70 -2.01
N LEU A 174 -10.49 10.40 -0.77
CA LEU A 174 -11.39 9.76 0.18
C LEU A 174 -12.11 10.80 1.03
N ASP A 175 -13.40 10.58 1.26
CA ASP A 175 -14.17 11.34 2.24
C ASP A 175 -13.92 10.85 3.68
N ALA A 176 -14.62 11.45 4.65
CA ALA A 176 -14.50 11.03 6.05
C ALA A 176 -14.95 9.59 6.30
N ASN A 177 -16.04 9.16 5.66
CA ASN A 177 -16.62 7.84 5.84
C ASN A 177 -15.70 6.75 5.30
N ASP A 178 -15.23 6.93 4.07
CA ASP A 178 -14.31 6.00 3.41
C ASP A 178 -13.04 5.85 4.21
N LYS A 179 -12.49 6.95 4.74
CA LYS A 179 -11.29 6.90 5.57
C LYS A 179 -11.53 6.21 6.91
N LEU A 180 -12.67 6.47 7.58
CA LEU A 180 -13.03 5.76 8.80
C LEU A 180 -13.22 4.26 8.57
N ARG A 181 -13.81 3.88 7.44
CA ARG A 181 -13.99 2.47 7.05
C ARG A 181 -12.67 1.71 6.98
N ILE A 182 -11.59 2.34 6.49
CA ILE A 182 -10.25 1.72 6.48
C ILE A 182 -9.81 1.33 7.88
N PHE A 183 -10.00 2.25 8.85
CA PHE A 183 -9.60 2.00 10.24
C PHE A 183 -10.52 0.99 10.92
N HIS A 184 -11.83 1.08 10.67
CA HIS A 184 -12.80 0.11 11.13
C HIS A 184 -12.44 -1.30 10.66
N ASP A 185 -12.28 -1.53 9.37
CA ASP A 185 -12.05 -2.86 8.80
C ASP A 185 -10.73 -3.47 9.31
N PHE A 186 -9.71 -2.63 9.56
CA PHE A 186 -8.47 -3.07 10.17
C PHE A 186 -8.63 -3.43 11.65
N TYR A 187 -9.34 -2.60 12.43
CA TYR A 187 -9.49 -2.78 13.87
C TYR A 187 -10.56 -3.80 14.27
N ARG A 188 -11.60 -3.97 13.45
CA ARG A 188 -12.77 -4.82 13.66
C ARG A 188 -12.92 -5.82 12.51
N THR A 189 -11.83 -6.51 12.18
CA THR A 189 -11.84 -7.58 11.17
C THR A 189 -12.91 -8.62 11.48
N GLY A 190 -13.73 -8.95 10.48
CA GLY A 190 -14.87 -9.86 10.58
C GLY A 190 -16.21 -9.16 10.82
N GLU A 191 -16.20 -7.86 11.15
CA GLU A 191 -17.40 -7.04 11.38
C GLU A 191 -17.60 -6.01 10.27
N GLU A 192 -16.97 -6.16 9.09
CA GLU A 192 -16.94 -5.15 8.03
C GLU A 192 -18.33 -4.72 7.55
N THR A 193 -19.30 -5.62 7.56
CA THR A 193 -20.70 -5.37 7.17
C THR A 193 -21.47 -4.52 8.18
N ALA A 194 -21.01 -4.46 9.43
CA ALA A 194 -21.67 -3.70 10.49
C ALA A 194 -21.29 -2.21 10.48
N PHE A 195 -20.31 -1.80 9.66
CA PHE A 195 -19.87 -0.42 9.61
C PHE A 195 -20.96 0.49 9.05
N SER A 196 -21.48 1.36 9.91
CA SER A 196 -22.40 2.43 9.53
C SER A 196 -22.04 3.67 10.32
N PHE A 197 -21.66 4.73 9.60
CA PHE A 197 -21.31 6.01 10.19
C PHE A 197 -22.11 7.13 9.53
N ASP A 198 -22.80 7.91 10.35
CA ASP A 198 -23.48 9.15 9.94
C ASP A 198 -22.94 10.29 10.81
N MET A 199 -22.23 11.23 10.19
CA MET A 199 -21.58 12.32 10.90
C MET A 199 -22.59 13.24 11.59
N ALA A 200 -23.69 13.58 10.92
CA ALA A 200 -24.70 14.47 11.46
C ALA A 200 -25.42 13.85 12.66
N GLN A 201 -25.76 12.56 12.58
CA GLN A 201 -26.40 11.84 13.68
C GLN A 201 -25.43 11.66 14.86
N THR A 202 -24.17 11.35 14.59
CA THR A 202 -23.11 11.20 15.60
C THR A 202 -22.92 12.49 16.38
N MET A 203 -22.81 13.63 15.68
CA MET A 203 -22.70 14.95 16.29
C MET A 203 -23.92 15.30 17.16
N ARG A 204 -25.13 15.00 16.69
CA ARG A 204 -26.38 15.23 17.45
C ARG A 204 -26.43 14.42 18.75
N LYS A 205 -25.93 13.18 18.74
CA LYS A 205 -25.87 12.30 19.92
C LYS A 205 -24.69 12.61 20.84
N GLY A 206 -23.71 13.39 20.38
CA GLY A 206 -22.50 13.72 21.13
C GLY A 206 -21.53 12.54 21.29
N HIS A 207 -21.61 11.53 20.41
CA HIS A 207 -20.69 10.39 20.42
C HIS A 207 -19.36 10.76 19.76
N ASP A 208 -18.26 10.14 20.19
CA ASP A 208 -16.97 10.29 19.51
C ASP A 208 -16.97 9.41 18.26
N PHE A 209 -16.50 9.93 17.12
CA PHE A 209 -16.37 9.13 15.90
C PHE A 209 -15.43 7.94 16.08
N LYS A 210 -14.50 8.01 17.05
CA LYS A 210 -13.60 6.91 17.39
C LYS A 210 -14.33 5.69 17.93
N ASP A 211 -15.49 5.87 18.54
CA ASP A 211 -16.29 4.76 19.08
C ASP A 211 -16.77 3.82 17.97
N TYR A 212 -16.87 4.32 16.74
CA TYR A 212 -17.29 3.55 15.56
C TYR A 212 -16.16 2.78 14.90
N ILE A 213 -14.89 3.06 15.25
CA ILE A 213 -13.72 2.41 14.63
C ILE A 213 -12.86 1.66 15.64
N CYS A 214 -12.94 1.99 16.93
CA CYS A 214 -12.09 1.36 17.92
C CYS A 214 -12.45 -0.12 18.11
N PRO A 215 -11.44 -0.96 18.36
CA PRO A 215 -11.66 -2.35 18.76
C PRO A 215 -12.20 -2.40 20.20
N ASP A 216 -12.59 -3.58 20.67
CA ASP A 216 -13.07 -3.74 22.05
C ASP A 216 -11.96 -3.54 23.10
N SER A 217 -10.71 -3.83 22.75
CA SER A 217 -9.56 -3.69 23.63
C SER A 217 -8.25 -3.48 22.87
N PHE A 218 -7.27 -2.88 23.56
CA PHE A 218 -5.86 -2.86 23.14
C PHE A 218 -4.97 -3.29 24.30
N GLU A 219 -4.10 -4.27 24.05
CA GLU A 219 -3.04 -4.68 24.99
C GLU A 219 -1.70 -4.59 24.28
N PHE A 220 -0.77 -3.75 24.77
CA PHE A 220 0.55 -3.62 24.17
C PHE A 220 1.59 -4.39 24.98
N GLU A 221 2.25 -5.32 24.31
CA GLU A 221 3.30 -6.16 24.87
C GLU A 221 4.66 -5.74 24.30
N LYS A 222 5.74 -6.37 24.80
CA LYS A 222 7.10 -6.00 24.41
C LYS A 222 7.36 -6.12 22.90
N ASP A 223 6.75 -7.07 22.20
CA ASP A 223 7.07 -7.41 20.81
C ASP A 223 5.82 -7.76 19.97
N TYR A 224 4.63 -7.59 20.53
CA TYR A 224 3.35 -7.72 19.84
C TYR A 224 2.30 -6.85 20.55
N PHE A 225 1.10 -6.79 20.02
CA PHE A 225 -0.06 -6.24 20.68
C PHE A 225 -1.25 -7.17 20.48
N LYS A 226 -2.25 -7.06 21.34
CA LYS A 226 -3.57 -7.64 21.11
C LYS A 226 -4.59 -6.54 20.87
N MET A 227 -5.55 -6.87 20.02
CA MET A 227 -6.62 -6.00 19.61
C MET A 227 -7.90 -6.80 19.54
N GLY A 228 -8.77 -6.66 20.54
CA GLY A 228 -9.85 -7.62 20.78
C GLY A 228 -9.25 -9.03 20.91
N ASN A 229 -9.72 -9.95 20.07
CA ASN A 229 -9.26 -11.35 20.04
C ASN A 229 -8.07 -11.62 19.11
N ARG A 230 -7.55 -10.60 18.42
CA ARG A 230 -6.47 -10.77 17.44
C ARG A 230 -5.12 -10.36 18.00
N TYR A 231 -4.07 -11.00 17.49
CA TYR A 231 -2.68 -10.65 17.76
C TYR A 231 -2.14 -9.83 16.59
N GLY A 232 -1.40 -8.78 16.87
CA GLY A 232 -0.74 -7.95 15.86
C GLY A 232 0.72 -7.72 16.19
N ARG A 233 1.54 -7.54 15.16
CA ARG A 233 2.95 -7.16 15.33
C ARG A 233 3.39 -6.19 14.27
N VAL A 234 4.10 -5.17 14.72
CA VAL A 234 4.73 -4.17 13.87
C VAL A 234 6.21 -4.46 13.72
N ILE A 235 6.64 -4.52 12.46
CA ILE A 235 8.02 -4.63 12.03
C ILE A 235 8.40 -3.42 11.19
N PHE A 236 9.70 -3.11 11.11
CA PHE A 236 10.22 -1.98 10.33
C PHE A 236 11.49 -2.38 9.58
N LEU A 237 11.79 -1.69 8.48
CA LEU A 237 13.02 -1.90 7.73
C LEU A 237 14.22 -1.37 8.53
N ARG A 238 15.05 -2.30 9.05
CA ARG A 238 16.26 -1.97 9.80
C ARG A 238 17.43 -1.72 8.86
N GLU A 239 17.71 -2.62 7.95
CA GLU A 239 18.84 -2.52 7.02
C GLU A 239 18.38 -2.89 5.61
N TYR A 240 19.07 -2.33 4.62
CA TYR A 240 18.80 -2.57 3.22
C TYR A 240 20.12 -2.57 2.45
N ALA A 241 20.21 -3.37 1.40
CA ALA A 241 21.36 -3.37 0.51
C ALA A 241 21.30 -2.19 -0.47
N ALA A 242 22.43 -1.91 -1.11
CA ALA A 242 22.53 -0.89 -2.16
C ALA A 242 21.67 -1.22 -3.39
N TYR A 243 21.38 -2.51 -3.62
CA TYR A 243 20.52 -2.96 -4.71
C TYR A 243 19.38 -3.81 -4.15
N ILE A 244 18.15 -3.37 -4.42
CA ILE A 244 16.91 -4.06 -4.05
C ILE A 244 16.14 -4.30 -5.35
N LYS A 245 15.48 -5.44 -5.46
CA LYS A 245 14.59 -5.72 -6.59
C LYS A 245 13.23 -5.05 -6.38
N ASP A 246 12.64 -4.55 -7.46
CA ASP A 246 11.30 -3.98 -7.49
C ASP A 246 10.19 -4.97 -7.07
N SER A 247 10.46 -6.27 -7.09
CA SER A 247 9.54 -7.31 -6.60
C SER A 247 9.45 -7.41 -5.06
N MET A 248 10.30 -6.72 -4.31
CA MET A 248 10.41 -6.86 -2.86
C MET A 248 9.10 -6.53 -2.12
N VAL A 249 8.44 -5.41 -2.47
CA VAL A 249 7.16 -5.00 -1.87
C VAL A 249 6.06 -5.98 -2.25
N ALA A 250 6.01 -6.39 -3.52
CA ALA A 250 5.02 -7.34 -4.02
C ALA A 250 5.12 -8.70 -3.29
N GLU A 251 6.33 -9.26 -3.15
CA GLU A 251 6.55 -10.54 -2.46
C GLU A 251 6.25 -10.47 -0.95
N LEU A 252 6.52 -9.33 -0.31
CA LEU A 252 6.13 -9.13 1.10
C LEU A 252 4.60 -9.09 1.26
N CYS A 253 3.90 -8.49 0.30
CA CYS A 253 2.44 -8.40 0.29
C CYS A 253 1.75 -9.65 -0.31
N GLU A 254 2.49 -10.70 -0.68
CA GLU A 254 1.90 -11.98 -1.13
C GLU A 254 1.42 -12.86 0.03
N LEU A 255 1.90 -12.59 1.25
CA LEU A 255 1.45 -13.33 2.42
C LEU A 255 -0.05 -13.08 2.64
N ASN A 256 -0.86 -14.16 2.57
CA ASN A 256 -2.33 -14.12 2.68
C ASN A 256 -2.77 -13.87 4.13
N ARG A 257 -2.51 -12.65 4.62
CA ARG A 257 -2.79 -12.16 5.97
C ARG A 257 -3.31 -10.73 5.91
N ASN A 258 -4.05 -10.35 6.94
CA ASN A 258 -4.42 -8.95 7.13
C ASN A 258 -3.19 -8.17 7.55
N MET A 259 -2.72 -7.28 6.69
CA MET A 259 -1.50 -6.53 6.92
C MET A 259 -1.54 -5.17 6.21
N MET A 260 -0.83 -4.20 6.78
CA MET A 260 -0.56 -2.92 6.14
C MET A 260 0.95 -2.72 6.05
N LEU A 261 1.45 -2.50 4.84
CA LEU A 261 2.79 -1.98 4.59
C LEU A 261 2.67 -0.48 4.32
N SER A 262 3.53 0.31 4.95
CA SER A 262 3.60 1.74 4.74
C SER A 262 5.02 2.23 4.51
N VAL A 263 5.16 3.11 3.52
CA VAL A 263 6.37 3.86 3.19
C VAL A 263 6.09 5.33 3.49
N ASP A 264 6.58 5.84 4.61
CA ASP A 264 6.57 7.28 4.92
C ASP A 264 7.75 7.94 4.23
N VAL A 265 7.51 9.05 3.54
CA VAL A 265 8.48 9.80 2.75
C VAL A 265 8.52 11.25 3.20
N VAL A 266 9.73 11.76 3.44
CA VAL A 266 10.01 13.14 3.77
C VAL A 266 11.07 13.65 2.78
N PRO A 267 10.67 14.37 1.73
CA PRO A 267 11.61 14.95 0.78
C PRO A 267 12.46 16.03 1.42
N VAL A 268 13.74 16.10 1.06
CA VAL A 268 14.65 17.17 1.50
C VAL A 268 14.80 18.19 0.38
N PRO A 269 14.74 19.50 0.66
CA PRO A 269 15.06 20.53 -0.35
C PRO A 269 16.46 20.31 -0.94
N THR A 270 16.60 20.40 -2.27
CA THR A 270 17.83 20.05 -2.97
C THR A 270 19.03 20.88 -2.53
N ASP A 271 18.85 22.18 -2.28
CA ASP A 271 19.89 23.08 -1.77
C ASP A 271 20.40 22.65 -0.39
N GLU A 272 19.49 22.20 0.47
CA GLU A 272 19.81 21.68 1.80
C GLU A 272 20.54 20.34 1.70
N ALA A 273 20.09 19.45 0.83
CA ALA A 273 20.67 18.14 0.59
C ALA A 273 22.11 18.25 0.06
N VAL A 274 22.32 19.02 -1.02
CA VAL A 274 23.64 19.26 -1.61
C VAL A 274 24.61 19.79 -0.54
N ARG A 275 24.20 20.79 0.25
CA ARG A 275 25.04 21.35 1.30
C ARG A 275 25.41 20.33 2.39
N GLU A 276 24.48 19.45 2.80
CA GLU A 276 24.80 18.40 3.77
C GLU A 276 25.83 17.41 3.21
N VAL A 277 25.70 17.03 1.94
CA VAL A 277 26.60 16.09 1.27
C VAL A 277 27.99 16.71 1.04
N GLU A 278 28.07 17.96 0.60
CA GLU A 278 29.32 18.71 0.48
C GLU A 278 30.05 18.81 1.82
N ASN A 279 29.35 19.13 2.90
CA ASN A 279 29.94 19.18 4.25
C ASN A 279 30.46 17.80 4.69
N ARG A 280 29.73 16.73 4.37
CA ARG A 280 30.16 15.35 4.65
C ARG A 280 31.40 14.99 3.85
N LEU A 281 31.44 15.32 2.56
CA LEU A 281 32.58 15.11 1.68
C LEU A 281 33.82 15.89 2.18
N LEU A 282 33.67 17.16 2.55
CA LEU A 282 34.75 17.95 3.17
C LEU A 282 35.29 17.30 4.45
N GLY A 283 34.42 16.71 5.27
CA GLY A 283 34.82 15.94 6.44
C GLY A 283 35.66 14.71 6.09
N VAL A 284 35.27 13.95 5.06
CA VAL A 284 36.03 12.80 4.56
C VAL A 284 37.39 13.24 4.00
N GLU A 285 37.45 14.29 3.19
CA GLU A 285 38.70 14.84 2.64
C GLU A 285 39.64 15.35 3.75
N THR A 286 39.08 15.96 4.80
CA THR A 286 39.84 16.37 5.99
C THR A 286 40.43 15.16 6.73
N ASN A 287 39.67 14.08 6.89
CA ASN A 287 40.13 12.85 7.51
C ASN A 287 41.25 12.18 6.71
N ILE A 288 41.11 12.11 5.37
CA ILE A 288 42.15 11.62 4.47
C ILE A 288 43.42 12.46 4.61
N THR A 289 43.29 13.79 4.58
CA THR A 289 44.44 14.71 4.70
C THR A 289 45.15 14.54 6.05
N ASN A 290 44.40 14.44 7.15
CA ASN A 290 44.97 14.25 8.49
C ASN A 290 45.67 12.88 8.61
N TRP A 291 45.08 11.83 8.04
CA TRP A 291 45.69 10.51 8.00
C TRP A 291 47.01 10.53 7.21
N GLN A 292 47.03 11.14 6.02
CA GLN A 292 48.25 11.28 5.21
C GLN A 292 49.33 12.09 5.93
N ARG A 293 48.96 13.21 6.58
CA ARG A 293 49.89 14.00 7.39
C ARG A 293 50.55 13.17 8.50
N LYS A 294 49.78 12.33 9.19
CA LYS A 294 50.28 11.44 10.24
C LYS A 294 51.22 10.36 9.69
N GLN A 295 50.94 9.80 8.51
CA GLN A 295 51.84 8.84 7.85
C GLN A 295 53.15 9.50 7.42
N ASN A 296 53.09 10.70 6.85
CA ASN A 296 54.27 11.46 6.46
C ASN A 296 55.15 11.84 7.66
N GLN A 297 54.55 12.18 8.81
CA GLN A 297 55.29 12.41 10.07
C GLN A 297 56.03 11.15 10.54
N ASN A 298 55.55 9.96 10.19
CA ASN A 298 56.18 8.67 10.48
C ASN A 298 57.14 8.22 9.35
N ASN A 299 57.52 9.11 8.43
CA ASN A 299 58.33 8.83 7.23
C ASN A 299 57.73 7.76 6.29
N ASN A 300 56.41 7.54 6.34
CA ASN A 300 55.70 6.56 5.52
C ASN A 300 54.95 7.24 4.35
N PHE A 301 55.70 7.73 3.36
CA PHE A 301 55.15 8.50 2.23
C PHE A 301 54.40 7.66 1.19
N SER A 302 54.60 6.34 1.19
CA SER A 302 53.93 5.39 0.28
C SER A 302 52.65 4.79 0.88
N ALA A 303 52.20 5.30 2.03
CA ALA A 303 51.01 4.80 2.70
C ALA A 303 49.75 5.02 1.83
N VAL A 304 49.06 3.92 1.50
CA VAL A 304 47.82 3.94 0.73
C VAL A 304 46.65 4.28 1.65
N ILE A 305 45.77 5.18 1.20
CA ILE A 305 44.58 5.59 1.95
C ILE A 305 43.76 4.34 2.32
N PRO A 306 43.30 4.21 3.57
CA PRO A 306 42.43 3.11 3.97
C PRO A 306 41.21 2.99 3.07
N TYR A 307 40.88 1.76 2.67
CA TYR A 307 39.76 1.46 1.78
C TYR A 307 38.45 2.13 2.23
N ASP A 308 38.14 2.09 3.54
CA ASP A 308 36.92 2.69 4.08
C ASP A 308 36.80 4.21 3.81
N LEU A 309 37.91 4.96 3.89
CA LEU A 309 37.92 6.40 3.60
C LEU A 309 37.76 6.67 2.10
N GLU A 310 38.38 5.82 1.26
CA GLU A 310 38.23 5.91 -0.18
C GLU A 310 36.81 5.57 -0.63
N GLN A 311 36.20 4.56 -0.03
CA GLN A 311 34.81 4.17 -0.25
C GLN A 311 33.86 5.30 0.17
N GLN A 312 34.01 5.86 1.37
CA GLN A 312 33.18 7.00 1.82
C GLN A 312 33.30 8.21 0.90
N ARG A 313 34.51 8.49 0.40
CA ARG A 313 34.77 9.57 -0.57
C ARG A 313 34.05 9.30 -1.88
N LYS A 314 34.14 8.07 -2.39
CA LYS A 314 33.48 7.63 -3.62
C LYS A 314 31.96 7.75 -3.49
N GLU A 315 31.37 7.14 -2.46
CA GLU A 315 29.92 7.17 -2.21
C GLU A 315 29.39 8.61 -2.04
N SER A 316 30.12 9.47 -1.33
CA SER A 316 29.70 10.87 -1.16
C SER A 316 29.75 11.66 -2.46
N LYS A 317 30.71 11.37 -3.35
CA LYS A 317 30.79 12.00 -4.68
C LYS A 317 29.71 11.49 -5.62
N GLU A 318 29.45 10.18 -5.64
CA GLU A 318 28.36 9.58 -6.42
C GLU A 318 27.01 10.14 -5.97
N PHE A 319 26.76 10.18 -4.66
CA PHE A 319 25.52 10.75 -4.14
C PHE A 319 25.39 12.26 -4.45
N LEU A 320 26.50 13.02 -4.45
CA LEU A 320 26.47 14.42 -4.85
C LEU A 320 26.12 14.57 -6.33
N ASP A 321 26.72 13.74 -7.20
CA ASP A 321 26.44 13.73 -8.64
C ASP A 321 24.98 13.33 -8.94
N ASP A 322 24.43 12.36 -8.19
CA ASP A 322 23.01 11.99 -8.29
C ASP A 322 22.09 13.19 -8.01
N LEU A 323 22.43 14.02 -7.01
CA LEU A 323 21.65 15.20 -6.63
C LEU A 323 21.82 16.39 -7.58
N THR A 324 23.00 16.57 -8.19
CA THR A 324 23.30 17.74 -9.02
C THR A 324 23.07 17.51 -10.51
N THR A 325 23.28 16.27 -10.97
CA THR A 325 23.39 15.94 -12.39
C THR A 325 22.26 15.02 -12.86
N ARG A 326 21.77 14.11 -12.01
CA ARG A 326 20.80 13.05 -12.38
C ARG A 326 19.38 13.30 -11.88
N ASP A 327 19.05 14.54 -11.53
CA ASP A 327 17.74 15.00 -11.02
C ASP A 327 17.14 14.10 -9.91
N GLN A 328 18.02 13.51 -9.08
CA GLN A 328 17.58 12.74 -7.92
C GLN A 328 17.42 13.68 -6.73
N ARG A 329 16.45 13.37 -5.86
CA ARG A 329 16.26 14.07 -4.59
C ARG A 329 16.70 13.18 -3.43
N MET A 330 17.27 13.81 -2.42
CA MET A 330 17.47 13.19 -1.12
C MET A 330 16.12 13.13 -0.39
N MET A 331 15.74 11.94 0.06
CA MET A 331 14.52 11.71 0.81
C MET A 331 14.82 10.90 2.06
N PHE A 332 14.11 11.18 3.15
CA PHE A 332 14.06 10.25 4.26
C PHE A 332 12.84 9.36 4.13
N ALA A 333 13.02 8.06 4.31
CA ALA A 333 11.94 7.10 4.29
C ALA A 333 11.86 6.29 5.59
N VAL A 334 10.64 5.92 5.99
CA VAL A 334 10.41 4.92 7.03
C VAL A 334 9.51 3.85 6.45
N LEU A 335 10.02 2.62 6.39
CA LEU A 335 9.21 1.46 6.00
C LEU A 335 8.75 0.73 7.25
N THR A 336 7.42 0.65 7.41
CA THR A 336 6.76 -0.07 8.50
C THR A 336 5.76 -1.07 7.94
N MET A 337 5.58 -2.16 8.65
CA MET A 337 4.57 -3.14 8.33
C MET A 337 3.92 -3.63 9.61
N VAL A 338 2.60 -3.66 9.63
CA VAL A 338 1.81 -4.33 10.67
C VAL A 338 1.08 -5.50 10.03
N HIS A 339 1.09 -6.64 10.69
CA HIS A 339 0.29 -7.80 10.31
C HIS A 339 -0.44 -8.35 11.52
N THR A 340 -1.55 -9.03 11.29
CA THR A 340 -2.37 -9.62 12.34
C THR A 340 -2.68 -11.09 12.10
N ALA A 341 -2.89 -11.82 13.18
CA ALA A 341 -3.17 -13.25 13.21
C ALA A 341 -4.19 -13.58 14.30
N ASP A 342 -4.81 -14.76 14.21
CA ASP A 342 -5.81 -15.22 15.18
C ASP A 342 -5.16 -15.75 16.46
N THR A 343 -3.95 -16.31 16.33
CA THR A 343 -3.18 -16.82 17.47
C THR A 343 -1.78 -16.23 17.49
N LYS A 344 -1.17 -16.23 18.69
CA LYS A 344 0.21 -15.79 18.86
C LYS A 344 1.21 -16.67 18.11
N GLU A 345 0.98 -17.98 18.09
CA GLU A 345 1.84 -18.92 17.37
C GLU A 345 1.82 -18.65 15.86
N GLN A 346 0.64 -18.39 15.29
CA GLN A 346 0.51 -17.98 13.90
C GLN A 346 1.21 -16.64 13.64
N LEU A 347 1.06 -15.65 14.54
CA LEU A 347 1.76 -14.38 14.45
C LEU A 347 3.29 -14.58 14.40
N ASP A 348 3.83 -15.46 15.24
CA ASP A 348 5.27 -15.75 15.28
C ASP A 348 5.75 -16.40 13.97
N ASN A 349 5.00 -17.38 13.45
CA ASN A 349 5.31 -18.03 12.18
C ASN A 349 5.21 -17.06 10.99
N ASP A 350 4.16 -16.25 10.92
CA ASP A 350 3.96 -15.25 9.87
C ASP A 350 5.06 -14.19 9.92
N THR A 351 5.48 -13.77 11.12
CA THR A 351 6.60 -12.82 11.29
C THR A 351 7.88 -13.41 10.71
N GLU A 352 8.23 -14.65 11.05
CA GLU A 352 9.46 -15.28 10.55
C GLU A 352 9.43 -15.46 9.02
N ALA A 353 8.26 -15.76 8.46
CA ALA A 353 8.07 -15.80 7.01
C ALA A 353 8.34 -14.43 6.37
N LEU A 354 7.78 -13.35 6.90
CA LEU A 354 8.03 -11.98 6.42
C LEU A 354 9.51 -11.59 6.52
N LEU A 355 10.16 -11.90 7.65
CA LEU A 355 11.59 -11.65 7.83
C LEU A 355 12.44 -12.44 6.83
N THR A 356 12.07 -13.68 6.55
CA THR A 356 12.75 -14.54 5.56
C THR A 356 12.59 -13.99 4.15
N THR A 357 11.38 -13.59 3.76
CA THR A 357 11.13 -12.95 2.46
C THR A 357 11.93 -11.66 2.31
N ALA A 358 12.00 -10.82 3.34
CA ALA A 358 12.84 -9.62 3.29
C ALA A 358 14.33 -9.94 3.10
N ARG A 359 14.85 -10.96 3.82
CA ARG A 359 16.27 -11.38 3.71
C ARG A 359 16.63 -11.86 2.30
N LYS A 360 15.71 -12.50 1.59
CA LYS A 360 15.87 -12.88 0.16
C LYS A 360 16.17 -11.67 -0.73
N HIS A 361 15.61 -10.50 -0.38
CA HIS A 361 15.83 -9.22 -1.06
C HIS A 361 16.93 -8.37 -0.41
N LEU A 362 17.81 -8.99 0.38
CA LEU A 362 18.89 -8.31 1.11
C LEU A 362 18.40 -7.17 2.01
N CYS A 363 17.16 -7.25 2.46
CA CYS A 363 16.55 -6.33 3.40
C CYS A 363 16.40 -7.04 4.75
N GLN A 364 16.63 -6.32 5.83
CA GLN A 364 16.41 -6.83 7.18
C GLN A 364 15.31 -6.04 7.85
N PHE A 365 14.18 -6.70 8.09
CA PHE A 365 13.16 -6.16 8.98
C PHE A 365 13.46 -6.56 10.42
N ALA A 366 13.01 -5.74 11.37
CA ALA A 366 13.08 -6.03 12.79
C ALA A 366 11.76 -5.69 13.48
N VAL A 367 11.46 -6.38 14.57
CA VAL A 367 10.30 -6.08 15.40
C VAL A 367 10.52 -4.79 16.18
N LEU A 368 9.52 -3.89 16.18
CA LEU A 368 9.52 -2.66 16.98
C LEU A 368 9.29 -2.96 18.47
N LYS A 369 10.31 -3.49 19.14
CA LYS A 369 10.22 -3.85 20.55
C LYS A 369 9.93 -2.62 21.42
N TYR A 370 8.94 -2.73 22.31
CA TYR A 370 8.42 -1.69 23.19
C TYR A 370 7.82 -0.46 22.48
N GLN A 371 7.68 -0.52 21.15
CA GLN A 371 7.13 0.57 20.33
C GLN A 371 6.01 0.07 19.41
N GLN A 372 5.28 -0.98 19.82
CA GLN A 372 4.19 -1.55 19.03
C GLN A 372 3.06 -0.54 18.77
N MET A 373 2.70 0.28 19.77
CA MET A 373 1.71 1.35 19.60
C MET A 373 2.18 2.42 18.63
N ASP A 374 3.41 2.92 18.79
CA ASP A 374 3.99 3.93 17.90
C ASP A 374 4.15 3.40 16.48
N GLY A 375 4.58 2.14 16.36
CA GLY A 375 4.66 1.42 15.10
C GLY A 375 3.30 1.30 14.42
N LEU A 376 2.25 0.93 15.16
CA LEU A 376 0.90 0.76 14.64
C LEU A 376 0.37 2.10 14.09
N ASN A 377 0.50 3.15 14.90
CA ASN A 377 0.11 4.50 14.52
C ASN A 377 0.93 5.07 13.35
N THR A 378 2.15 4.59 13.16
CA THR A 378 2.95 4.90 11.97
C THR A 378 2.51 4.07 10.77
N ALA A 379 2.18 2.78 10.92
CA ALA A 379 1.86 1.92 9.78
C ALA A 379 0.49 2.24 9.16
N LEU A 380 -0.51 2.67 9.95
CA LEU A 380 -1.84 3.01 9.45
C LEU A 380 -1.86 4.36 8.70
N PRO A 381 -2.80 4.57 7.75
CA PRO A 381 -2.90 5.79 6.94
C PRO A 381 -3.50 6.99 7.71
N PHE A 382 -3.08 7.19 8.96
CA PHE A 382 -3.43 8.37 9.74
C PHE A 382 -2.71 9.62 9.24
N GLY A 383 -1.45 9.49 8.80
CA GLY A 383 -0.60 10.64 8.47
C GLY A 383 0.29 11.13 9.62
N VAL A 384 0.49 10.26 10.62
CA VAL A 384 1.46 10.50 11.71
C VAL A 384 2.64 9.56 11.57
N ARG A 385 3.79 10.02 12.07
CA ARG A 385 5.01 9.23 12.19
C ARG A 385 5.43 9.28 13.65
N LYS A 386 5.47 8.12 14.29
CA LYS A 386 5.77 7.98 15.73
C LYS A 386 7.08 7.23 16.00
N ILE A 387 7.75 6.76 14.94
CA ILE A 387 9.08 6.13 15.03
C ILE A 387 10.11 6.92 14.22
N ASP A 388 11.36 6.93 14.70
CA ASP A 388 12.47 7.67 14.12
C ASP A 388 13.44 6.78 13.33
N ALA A 389 12.97 5.65 12.80
CA ALA A 389 13.75 4.71 12.00
C ALA A 389 13.91 5.18 10.53
N LEU A 390 14.40 6.41 10.34
CA LEU A 390 14.57 7.05 9.04
C LEU A 390 15.74 6.45 8.25
N ARG A 391 15.55 6.26 6.95
CA ARG A 391 16.57 5.85 5.97
C ARG A 391 16.76 6.97 4.96
N THR A 392 18.00 7.32 4.67
CA THR A 392 18.32 8.28 3.62
C THR A 392 18.35 7.54 2.29
N LEU A 393 17.50 7.93 1.35
CA LEU A 393 17.38 7.33 0.04
C LEU A 393 17.44 8.42 -1.03
N THR A 394 17.88 8.06 -2.22
CA THR A 394 17.58 8.85 -3.42
C THR A 394 16.18 8.52 -3.94
N THR A 395 15.66 9.34 -4.86
CA THR A 395 14.42 9.06 -5.58
C THR A 395 14.42 7.67 -6.20
N GLU A 396 15.50 7.30 -6.90
CA GLU A 396 15.65 5.99 -7.56
C GLU A 396 15.64 4.84 -6.53
N SER A 397 16.36 5.02 -5.42
CA SER A 397 16.39 4.01 -4.34
C SER A 397 15.03 3.82 -3.67
N LEU A 398 14.24 4.90 -3.55
CA LEU A 398 12.88 4.86 -3.01
C LEU A 398 11.88 4.26 -4.02
N ALA A 399 12.08 4.50 -5.32
CA ALA A 399 11.22 4.02 -6.39
C ALA A 399 11.18 2.48 -6.47
N VAL A 400 12.21 1.79 -5.96
CA VAL A 400 12.19 0.31 -5.84
C VAL A 400 11.04 -0.20 -4.96
N PHE A 401 10.53 0.62 -4.04
CA PHE A 401 9.34 0.28 -3.24
C PHE A 401 8.03 0.60 -3.97
N ILE A 402 8.03 0.47 -5.30
CA ILE A 402 6.85 0.71 -6.14
C ILE A 402 5.67 -0.13 -5.64
N PRO A 403 4.49 0.47 -5.46
CA PRO A 403 3.39 -0.22 -4.81
C PRO A 403 2.58 -1.07 -5.79
N PHE A 404 2.97 -1.20 -7.07
CA PHE A 404 2.16 -1.82 -8.11
C PHE A 404 2.50 -3.29 -8.37
N ARG A 405 1.48 -4.08 -8.70
CA ARG A 405 1.65 -5.51 -9.01
C ARG A 405 0.76 -5.95 -10.15
N VAL A 406 -0.55 -6.00 -9.94
CA VAL A 406 -1.51 -6.49 -10.93
C VAL A 406 -2.88 -5.90 -10.66
N GLN A 407 -3.55 -5.44 -11.72
CA GLN A 407 -4.90 -4.91 -11.60
C GLN A 407 -5.91 -6.04 -11.46
N GLU A 408 -6.82 -5.91 -10.50
CA GLU A 408 -7.96 -6.83 -10.35
C GLU A 408 -9.17 -6.31 -11.12
N ILE A 409 -9.93 -7.25 -11.69
CA ILE A 409 -11.18 -6.95 -12.39
C ILE A 409 -12.32 -7.51 -11.56
N TYR A 410 -13.08 -6.60 -10.98
CA TYR A 410 -14.24 -6.92 -10.16
C TYR A 410 -15.36 -5.92 -10.43
N HIS A 411 -16.35 -6.33 -11.23
CA HIS A 411 -17.58 -5.58 -11.42
C HIS A 411 -18.66 -6.12 -10.49
N LYS A 412 -19.38 -5.22 -9.81
CA LYS A 412 -20.62 -5.57 -9.12
C LYS A 412 -21.59 -6.21 -10.14
N ASP A 413 -22.29 -7.25 -9.74
CA ASP A 413 -23.23 -7.98 -10.59
C ASP A 413 -22.57 -8.53 -11.88
N GLY A 414 -21.28 -8.86 -11.79
CA GLY A 414 -20.50 -9.45 -12.87
C GLY A 414 -20.55 -10.97 -12.90
N VAL A 415 -20.21 -11.52 -14.06
CA VAL A 415 -20.06 -12.96 -14.27
C VAL A 415 -18.61 -13.38 -14.12
N TYR A 416 -18.39 -14.65 -13.80
CA TYR A 416 -17.05 -15.21 -13.62
C TYR A 416 -16.39 -15.51 -14.96
N TYR A 417 -15.17 -14.99 -15.17
CA TYR A 417 -14.37 -15.18 -16.39
C TYR A 417 -13.11 -16.03 -16.18
N GLY A 418 -12.82 -16.44 -14.94
CA GLY A 418 -11.62 -17.20 -14.63
C GLY A 418 -10.85 -16.63 -13.44
N GLN A 419 -9.56 -16.98 -13.36
CA GLN A 419 -8.66 -16.52 -12.30
C GLN A 419 -7.48 -15.77 -12.89
N ASN A 420 -7.09 -14.69 -12.23
CA ASN A 420 -5.87 -13.97 -12.53
C ASN A 420 -4.66 -14.89 -12.29
N VAL A 421 -3.79 -15.03 -13.28
CA VAL A 421 -2.65 -15.97 -13.21
C VAL A 421 -1.64 -15.55 -12.13
N ILE A 422 -1.53 -14.26 -11.82
CA ILE A 422 -0.58 -13.73 -10.84
C ILE A 422 -1.18 -13.74 -9.43
N SER A 423 -2.26 -12.99 -9.23
CA SER A 423 -2.85 -12.85 -7.89
C SER A 423 -3.65 -14.06 -7.45
N LYS A 424 -4.08 -14.90 -8.41
CA LYS A 424 -5.01 -16.02 -8.21
C LYS A 424 -6.42 -15.59 -7.80
N ASN A 425 -6.69 -14.28 -7.73
CA ASN A 425 -8.03 -13.76 -7.52
C ASN A 425 -8.95 -14.07 -8.70
N MET A 426 -10.25 -14.15 -8.44
CA MET A 426 -11.24 -14.37 -9.50
C MET A 426 -11.46 -13.10 -10.31
N ILE A 427 -11.63 -13.27 -11.61
CA ILE A 427 -11.96 -12.22 -12.56
C ILE A 427 -13.49 -12.22 -12.68
N ILE A 428 -14.12 -11.19 -12.11
CA ILE A 428 -15.57 -11.00 -12.16
C ILE A 428 -15.84 -9.74 -12.97
N ALA A 429 -16.53 -9.87 -14.11
CA ALA A 429 -16.78 -8.73 -14.98
C ALA A 429 -18.22 -8.72 -15.50
N ASN A 430 -18.76 -7.51 -15.67
CA ASN A 430 -20.01 -7.29 -16.40
C ASN A 430 -19.70 -6.41 -17.60
N ARG A 431 -19.82 -6.96 -18.82
CA ARG A 431 -19.57 -6.22 -20.07
C ARG A 431 -20.58 -5.10 -20.32
N ARG A 432 -21.77 -5.15 -19.71
CA ARG A 432 -22.79 -4.09 -19.82
C ARG A 432 -22.37 -2.79 -19.15
N HIS A 433 -21.38 -2.83 -18.25
CA HIS A 433 -20.81 -1.62 -17.64
C HIS A 433 -19.83 -0.90 -18.55
N LEU A 434 -19.40 -1.53 -19.64
CA LEU A 434 -18.45 -0.95 -20.59
C LEU A 434 -19.21 -0.14 -21.65
N LEU A 435 -18.50 0.78 -22.31
CA LEU A 435 -19.05 1.56 -23.43
C LEU A 435 -19.62 0.69 -24.55
N ASN A 436 -19.08 -0.52 -24.72
CA ASN A 436 -19.57 -1.52 -25.64
C ASN A 436 -19.52 -2.90 -24.97
N GLY A 437 -20.62 -3.65 -25.06
CA GLY A 437 -20.75 -5.00 -24.51
C GLY A 437 -20.15 -6.11 -25.37
N ASN A 438 -19.55 -5.82 -26.52
CA ASN A 438 -18.98 -6.82 -27.43
C ASN A 438 -17.80 -7.60 -26.80
N SER A 439 -17.63 -8.87 -27.19
CA SER A 439 -16.50 -9.73 -26.80
C SER A 439 -15.95 -10.47 -28.00
N PHE A 440 -14.65 -10.73 -28.00
CA PHE A 440 -13.95 -11.52 -29.02
C PHE A 440 -13.19 -12.65 -28.33
N ILE A 441 -13.52 -13.90 -28.70
CA ILE A 441 -12.82 -15.08 -28.20
C ILE A 441 -11.96 -15.61 -29.35
N LEU A 442 -10.66 -15.35 -29.28
CA LEU A 442 -9.68 -15.73 -30.30
C LEU A 442 -8.74 -16.80 -29.76
N GLY A 443 -8.37 -17.76 -30.59
CA GLY A 443 -7.48 -18.85 -30.21
C GLY A 443 -7.34 -19.90 -31.30
N VAL A 444 -6.26 -20.67 -31.25
CA VAL A 444 -6.06 -21.80 -32.17
C VAL A 444 -7.06 -22.93 -31.90
N SER A 445 -7.16 -23.90 -32.80
CA SER A 445 -8.00 -25.09 -32.57
C SER A 445 -7.53 -25.83 -31.30
N GLY A 446 -8.46 -26.28 -30.46
CA GLY A 446 -8.16 -26.91 -29.17
C GLY A 446 -7.79 -25.96 -28.03
N ALA A 447 -7.72 -24.64 -28.25
CA ALA A 447 -7.37 -23.67 -27.20
C ALA A 447 -8.50 -23.38 -26.18
N GLY A 448 -9.68 -23.99 -26.34
CA GLY A 448 -10.82 -23.81 -25.43
C GLY A 448 -11.80 -22.69 -25.82
N LYS A 449 -11.73 -22.12 -27.03
CA LYS A 449 -12.63 -21.04 -27.49
C LYS A 449 -14.11 -21.33 -27.23
N SER A 450 -14.58 -22.48 -27.71
CA SER A 450 -15.99 -22.89 -27.61
C SER A 450 -16.39 -23.19 -26.18
N PHE A 451 -15.46 -23.72 -25.38
CA PHE A 451 -15.67 -23.94 -23.94
C PHE A 451 -15.91 -22.61 -23.21
N THR A 452 -15.06 -21.60 -23.44
CA THR A 452 -15.23 -20.26 -22.86
C THR A 452 -16.54 -19.60 -23.29
N ALA A 453 -16.90 -19.71 -24.58
CA ALA A 453 -18.17 -19.18 -25.07
C ALA A 453 -19.37 -19.83 -24.37
N LYS A 454 -19.36 -21.16 -24.22
CA LYS A 454 -20.41 -21.91 -23.53
C LYS A 454 -20.51 -21.57 -22.04
N GLU A 455 -19.38 -21.44 -21.36
CA GLU A 455 -19.31 -21.03 -19.95
C GLU A 455 -19.96 -19.66 -19.76
N GLU A 456 -19.60 -18.69 -20.62
CA GLU A 456 -20.15 -17.34 -20.57
C GLU A 456 -21.65 -17.32 -20.85
N MET A 457 -22.12 -18.02 -21.89
CA MET A 457 -23.56 -18.14 -22.19
C MET A 457 -24.33 -18.77 -21.03
N THR A 458 -23.80 -19.85 -20.46
CA THR A 458 -24.43 -20.53 -19.31
C THR A 458 -24.54 -19.59 -18.12
N ASN A 459 -23.46 -18.86 -17.79
CA ASN A 459 -23.48 -17.92 -16.68
C ASN A 459 -24.52 -16.80 -16.89
N ILE A 460 -24.58 -16.24 -18.10
CA ILE A 460 -25.58 -15.21 -18.44
C ILE A 460 -27.01 -15.75 -18.28
N ILE A 461 -27.31 -16.94 -18.79
CA ILE A 461 -28.65 -17.57 -18.67
C ILE A 461 -29.02 -17.82 -17.20
N LEU A 462 -28.06 -18.27 -16.38
CA LEU A 462 -28.31 -18.55 -14.98
C LEU A 462 -28.48 -17.28 -14.13
N THR A 463 -27.82 -16.18 -14.52
CA THR A 463 -27.77 -14.93 -13.75
C THR A 463 -28.82 -13.91 -14.16
N ASP A 464 -29.20 -13.86 -15.44
CA ASP A 464 -30.17 -12.90 -15.97
C ASP A 464 -31.39 -13.61 -16.59
N PRO A 465 -32.55 -13.61 -15.90
CA PRO A 465 -33.78 -14.21 -16.41
C PRO A 465 -34.30 -13.57 -17.71
N ASN A 466 -33.83 -12.38 -18.07
CA ASN A 466 -34.24 -11.67 -19.29
C ASN A 466 -33.22 -11.80 -20.42
N ALA A 467 -32.20 -12.64 -20.29
CA ALA A 467 -31.19 -12.80 -21.32
C ALA A 467 -31.68 -13.67 -22.48
N ASP A 468 -31.69 -13.09 -23.68
CA ASP A 468 -31.86 -13.83 -24.93
C ASP A 468 -30.49 -14.23 -25.50
N VAL A 469 -30.27 -15.53 -25.72
CA VAL A 469 -29.04 -16.07 -26.30
C VAL A 469 -29.33 -16.63 -27.68
N ILE A 470 -28.71 -16.04 -28.71
CA ILE A 470 -28.80 -16.49 -30.10
C ILE A 470 -27.43 -16.99 -30.53
N VAL A 471 -27.35 -18.26 -30.93
CA VAL A 471 -26.10 -18.90 -31.36
C VAL A 471 -26.18 -19.26 -32.85
N ILE A 472 -25.20 -18.78 -33.62
CA ILE A 472 -24.99 -19.19 -35.01
C ILE A 472 -23.82 -20.17 -35.00
N ASP A 473 -24.13 -21.46 -35.05
CA ASP A 473 -23.17 -22.55 -34.86
C ASP A 473 -22.99 -23.40 -36.14
N PRO A 474 -22.06 -23.01 -37.03
CA PRO A 474 -21.78 -23.79 -38.24
C PRO A 474 -21.08 -25.13 -37.93
N GLU A 475 -20.41 -25.26 -36.79
CA GLU A 475 -19.60 -26.43 -36.40
C GLU A 475 -20.40 -27.46 -35.59
N ARG A 476 -21.63 -27.11 -35.19
CA ARG A 476 -22.58 -27.94 -34.41
C ARG A 476 -22.06 -28.32 -33.02
N GLU A 477 -21.24 -27.47 -32.41
CA GLU A 477 -20.67 -27.69 -31.09
C GLU A 477 -21.65 -27.40 -29.93
N VAL A 478 -22.68 -26.59 -30.14
CA VAL A 478 -23.54 -26.03 -29.08
C VAL A 478 -24.94 -26.68 -29.05
N ARG A 479 -25.30 -27.42 -30.11
CA ARG A 479 -26.66 -27.90 -30.38
C ARG A 479 -27.26 -28.85 -29.32
N GLN A 480 -26.45 -29.54 -28.52
CA GLN A 480 -26.93 -30.46 -27.48
C GLN A 480 -27.12 -29.80 -26.11
N GLU A 481 -26.60 -28.59 -25.91
CA GLU A 481 -26.53 -27.94 -24.59
C GLU A 481 -27.56 -26.80 -24.43
N VAL A 482 -28.11 -26.30 -25.55
CA VAL A 482 -29.05 -25.16 -25.61
C VAL A 482 -30.48 -25.63 -25.98
N ALA A 483 -30.70 -26.93 -26.17
CA ALA A 483 -31.97 -27.52 -26.59
C ALA A 483 -32.86 -27.95 -25.43
#